data_AF-A0A0J5Q4T2-F1
#
_entry.id   AF-A0A0J5Q4T2-F1
#
_cell.length_a   1.000
_cell.length_b   1.000
_cell.length_c   1.000
_cell.angle_alpha   90.00
_cell.angle_beta   90.00
_cell.angle_gamma   90.00
#
_symmetry.space_group_name_H-M   'P 1'
#
loop_
_entity.id
_entity.type
_entity.pdbx_description
1 polymer ?
#
loop_
_entity_poly.entity_id
_entity_poly.type
_entity_poly.pdbx_seq_one_letter_code
_entity_poly.pdbx_strand_id
1 'polypeptide(L)'
;MKMRLFCQLPEFRSLGLAALVVSALPYAALAETPNTNPSSDTPFSSMAIARDEAEDCRVPKPPADLAETAYLRNGYRAILRILIAEEALATENCTCLLDDFTWHQALAALPRFQTSDNPRLPFKVLDLYAKADALEAQVMEACPPIQGGG
;
A
#
# COMPACT_ATOMS: atom_id res chain seq x y z
N MET A 1 -43.42 -16.36 29.67
CA MET A 1 -42.93 -16.39 28.27
C MET A 1 -41.48 -16.87 28.27
N LYS A 2 -41.25 -18.10 27.77
CA LYS A 2 -39.96 -18.65 27.32
C LYS A 2 -39.55 -17.86 26.05
N MET A 3 -38.28 -17.64 25.71
CA MET A 3 -37.22 -18.63 25.57
C MET A 3 -35.86 -17.91 25.57
N ARG A 4 -34.92 -18.38 26.39
CA ARG A 4 -33.49 -18.03 26.29
C ARG A 4 -32.88 -18.96 25.24
N LEU A 5 -32.29 -18.41 24.18
CA LEU A 5 -31.55 -19.20 23.20
C LEU A 5 -30.07 -19.17 23.58
N PHE A 6 -29.65 -20.26 24.23
CA PHE A 6 -28.24 -20.61 24.43
C PHE A 6 -27.66 -21.08 23.10
N CYS A 7 -26.60 -20.43 22.62
CA CYS A 7 -25.78 -20.98 21.56
C CYS A 7 -24.80 -21.97 22.21
N GLN A 8 -25.07 -23.27 22.05
CA GLN A 8 -24.21 -24.36 22.50
C GLN A 8 -23.07 -24.56 21.48
N LEU A 9 -21.82 -24.49 21.95
CA LEU A 9 -20.64 -24.98 21.24
C LEU A 9 -20.42 -26.45 21.63
N PRO A 10 -20.26 -27.38 20.68
CA PRO A 10 -19.89 -28.75 21.03
C PRO A 10 -18.39 -28.84 21.34
N GLU A 11 -18.12 -29.29 22.56
CA GLU A 11 -16.84 -29.81 23.02
C GLU A 11 -16.40 -31.02 22.18
N PHE A 12 -15.33 -30.87 21.39
CA PHE A 12 -14.65 -32.02 20.80
C PHE A 12 -13.68 -32.62 21.83
N ARG A 13 -14.19 -33.58 22.62
CA ARG A 13 -13.37 -34.56 23.35
C ARG A 13 -12.77 -35.55 22.35
N SER A 14 -11.45 -35.50 22.14
CA SER A 14 -10.70 -36.56 21.48
C SER A 14 -9.84 -37.29 22.52
N LEU A 15 -10.16 -38.57 22.73
CA LEU A 15 -9.49 -39.50 23.64
C LEU A 15 -8.77 -40.54 22.77
N GLY A 16 -7.49 -40.82 23.03
CA GLY A 16 -6.84 -42.05 22.55
C GLY A 16 -5.37 -41.93 22.19
N LEU A 17 -4.51 -42.24 23.16
CA LEU A 17 -3.09 -42.56 22.96
C LEU A 17 -2.91 -43.84 22.13
N ALA A 18 -1.95 -43.85 21.20
CA ALA A 18 -1.12 -45.02 20.92
C ALA A 18 0.22 -44.60 20.29
N ALA A 19 1.30 -44.96 20.97
CA ALA A 19 2.69 -44.75 20.56
C ALA A 19 3.09 -45.69 19.42
N LEU A 20 3.95 -45.21 18.50
CA LEU A 20 4.75 -46.07 17.63
C LEU A 20 6.15 -45.47 17.39
N VAL A 21 7.08 -45.99 18.21
CA VAL A 21 8.46 -46.43 17.92
C VAL A 21 9.31 -45.63 16.91
N VAL A 22 10.37 -45.06 17.50
CA VAL A 22 11.65 -44.61 16.96
C VAL A 22 12.18 -45.46 15.80
N SER A 23 12.46 -44.79 14.68
CA SER A 23 13.57 -45.16 13.79
C SER A 23 14.39 -43.90 13.51
N ALA A 24 15.45 -43.71 14.29
CA ALA A 24 16.46 -42.72 13.99
C ALA A 24 17.34 -43.25 12.85
N LEU A 25 17.02 -42.90 11.60
CA LEU A 25 18.01 -42.93 10.53
C LEU A 25 18.76 -41.59 10.55
N PRO A 26 20.07 -41.55 10.84
CA PRO A 26 20.88 -40.43 10.44
C PRO A 26 21.13 -40.59 8.93
N TYR A 27 20.17 -40.16 8.11
CA TYR A 27 20.52 -39.75 6.76
C TYR A 27 21.36 -38.49 6.95
N ALA A 28 22.67 -38.67 6.96
CA ALA A 28 23.60 -37.58 6.77
C ALA A 28 23.31 -37.01 5.38
N ALA A 29 22.40 -36.05 5.31
CA ALA A 29 22.32 -35.14 4.20
C ALA A 29 23.70 -34.49 4.11
N LEU A 30 24.43 -34.77 3.04
CA LEU A 30 25.57 -33.97 2.67
C LEU A 30 25.05 -32.55 2.50
N ALA A 31 25.30 -31.70 3.49
CA ALA A 31 25.14 -30.28 3.32
C ALA A 31 26.14 -29.89 2.23
N GLU A 32 25.65 -29.60 1.02
CA GLU A 32 26.40 -28.79 0.10
C GLU A 32 26.77 -27.52 0.86
N THR A 33 28.06 -27.35 1.13
CA THR A 33 28.57 -26.08 1.64
C THR A 33 28.11 -25.03 0.65
N PRO A 34 27.34 -24.00 1.06
CA PRO A 34 26.99 -22.90 0.17
C PRO A 34 28.29 -22.33 -0.37
N ASN A 35 28.58 -22.59 -1.64
CA ASN A 35 29.72 -21.98 -2.28
C ASN A 35 29.41 -20.49 -2.35
N THR A 36 30.20 -19.69 -1.65
CA THR A 36 30.19 -18.22 -1.75
C THR A 36 30.93 -17.76 -3.01
N ASN A 37 30.90 -18.55 -4.08
CA ASN A 37 31.20 -18.04 -5.40
C ASN A 37 30.14 -16.99 -5.71
N PRO A 38 30.52 -15.72 -5.91
CA PRO A 38 29.57 -14.75 -6.42
C PRO A 38 29.07 -15.30 -7.75
N SER A 39 27.75 -15.50 -7.87
CA SER A 39 27.12 -15.74 -9.17
C SER A 39 27.23 -14.43 -9.95
N SER A 40 28.41 -14.17 -10.53
CA SER A 40 28.75 -12.92 -11.19
C SER A 40 28.13 -12.79 -12.59
N ASP A 41 27.53 -13.86 -13.09
CA ASP A 41 27.20 -13.96 -14.53
C ASP A 41 25.70 -14.09 -14.82
N THR A 42 24.84 -13.90 -13.81
CA THR A 42 23.41 -13.65 -14.07
C THR A 42 23.15 -12.16 -14.00
N PRO A 43 23.03 -11.44 -15.14
CA PRO A 43 22.56 -10.06 -15.10
C PRO A 43 21.16 -10.04 -14.48
N PHE A 44 20.87 -9.02 -13.65
CA PHE A 44 19.52 -8.81 -13.13
C PHE A 44 18.55 -8.68 -14.30
N SER A 45 17.79 -9.74 -14.55
CA SER A 45 16.72 -9.73 -15.53
C SER A 45 15.57 -8.93 -14.93
N SER A 46 15.41 -7.68 -15.38
CA SER A 46 14.30 -6.84 -14.97
C SER A 46 13.02 -7.39 -15.60
N MET A 47 12.10 -7.91 -14.79
CA MET A 47 10.75 -8.23 -15.28
C MET A 47 10.02 -6.92 -15.53
N ALA A 48 9.78 -6.58 -16.80
CA ALA A 48 8.88 -5.51 -17.17
C ALA A 48 7.45 -5.96 -16.85
N ILE A 49 6.89 -5.44 -15.76
CA ILE A 49 5.48 -5.63 -15.41
C ILE A 49 4.68 -4.65 -16.29
N ALA A 50 3.65 -5.17 -16.97
CA ALA A 50 2.74 -4.33 -17.76
C ALA A 50 2.06 -3.32 -16.82
N ARG A 51 1.93 -2.08 -17.28
CA ARG A 51 1.28 -1.00 -16.54
C ARG A 51 -0.21 -1.30 -16.49
N ASP A 52 -0.78 -1.45 -15.30
CA ASP A 52 -2.23 -1.53 -15.16
C ASP A 52 -2.85 -0.15 -15.46
N GLU A 53 -4.05 -0.09 -16.04
CA GLU A 53 -4.76 1.17 -16.35
C GLU A 53 -4.98 2.02 -15.09
N ALA A 54 -5.07 1.37 -13.91
CA ALA A 54 -5.12 2.05 -12.62
C ALA A 54 -3.81 2.80 -12.25
N GLU A 55 -2.67 2.42 -12.83
CA GLU A 55 -1.42 3.17 -12.67
C GLU A 55 -1.40 4.47 -13.48
N ASP A 56 -2.18 4.59 -14.56
CA ASP A 56 -2.21 5.81 -15.39
C ASP A 56 -2.78 7.01 -14.62
N CYS A 57 -3.67 6.75 -13.65
CA CYS A 57 -4.21 7.77 -12.74
C CYS A 57 -3.40 7.95 -11.45
N ARG A 58 -2.23 7.32 -11.34
CA ARG A 58 -1.40 7.44 -10.15
C ARG A 58 -0.55 8.69 -10.21
N VAL A 59 -0.62 9.52 -9.17
CA VAL A 59 0.23 10.72 -9.05
C VAL A 59 1.71 10.35 -9.27
N PRO A 60 2.42 10.99 -10.22
CA PRO A 60 3.76 10.60 -10.61
C PRO A 60 4.79 10.93 -9.51
N LYS A 61 6.04 10.54 -9.76
CA LYS A 61 7.16 10.96 -8.92
C LYS A 61 7.33 12.50 -9.03
N PRO A 62 7.49 13.22 -7.91
CA PRO A 62 7.68 14.67 -7.95
C PRO A 62 8.98 15.04 -8.67
N PRO A 63 8.97 16.14 -9.46
CA PRO A 63 10.17 16.71 -10.07
C PRO A 63 11.27 16.97 -9.04
N ALA A 64 12.53 16.75 -9.41
CA ALA A 64 13.65 16.88 -8.48
C ALA A 64 13.86 18.32 -7.99
N ASP A 65 13.51 19.30 -8.83
CA ASP A 65 13.57 20.74 -8.60
C ASP A 65 12.33 21.32 -7.89
N LEU A 66 11.29 20.50 -7.65
CA LEU A 66 10.08 20.94 -6.95
C LEU A 66 10.36 21.46 -5.53
N ALA A 67 11.30 20.82 -4.82
CA ALA A 67 11.71 21.22 -3.48
C ALA A 67 13.10 20.65 -3.14
N GLU A 68 13.79 21.34 -2.23
CA GLU A 68 15.18 21.04 -1.84
C GLU A 68 15.36 19.58 -1.37
N THR A 69 14.45 19.07 -0.54
CA THR A 69 14.59 17.76 0.08
C THR A 69 13.58 16.75 -0.44
N ALA A 70 13.96 15.47 -0.42
CA ALA A 70 13.04 14.37 -0.72
C ALA A 70 11.84 14.35 0.25
N TYR A 71 12.06 14.76 1.51
CA TYR A 71 11.00 14.88 2.50
C TYR A 71 9.88 15.83 2.03
N LEU A 72 10.27 17.04 1.61
CA LEU A 72 9.32 18.04 1.12
C LEU A 72 8.62 17.55 -0.15
N ARG A 73 9.37 17.04 -1.13
CA ARG A 73 8.81 16.49 -2.36
C ARG A 73 7.81 15.35 -2.12
N ASN A 74 8.12 14.46 -1.18
CA ASN A 74 7.22 13.36 -0.80
C ASN A 74 5.95 13.87 -0.12
N GLY A 75 6.05 14.91 0.70
CA GLY A 75 4.89 15.58 1.29
C GLY A 75 4.00 16.25 0.23
N TYR A 76 4.60 16.98 -0.72
CA TYR A 76 3.84 17.58 -1.82
C TYR A 76 3.16 16.54 -2.70
N ARG A 77 3.78 15.38 -2.93
CA ARG A 77 3.11 14.24 -3.59
C ARG A 77 1.90 13.76 -2.81
N ALA A 78 1.99 13.62 -1.49
CA ALA A 78 0.85 13.23 -0.67
C ALA A 78 -0.27 14.31 -0.69
N ILE A 79 0.09 15.59 -0.62
CA ILE A 79 -0.87 16.70 -0.74
C ILE A 79 -1.58 16.65 -2.09
N LEU A 80 -0.86 16.45 -3.20
CA LEU A 80 -1.46 16.36 -4.53
C LEU A 80 -2.48 15.20 -4.63
N ARG A 81 -2.13 14.03 -4.07
CA ARG A 81 -3.06 12.89 -3.95
C ARG A 81 -4.33 13.24 -3.17
N ILE A 82 -4.17 13.92 -2.03
CA ILE A 82 -5.29 14.37 -1.20
C ILE A 82 -6.20 15.32 -1.99
N LEU A 83 -5.63 16.31 -2.69
CA LEU A 83 -6.41 17.28 -3.47
C LEU A 83 -7.24 16.62 -4.56
N ILE A 84 -6.64 15.71 -5.32
CA ILE A 84 -7.30 14.95 -6.39
C ILE A 84 -8.44 14.09 -5.81
N ALA A 85 -8.17 13.37 -4.71
CA ALA A 85 -9.17 12.50 -4.11
C ALA A 85 -10.33 13.29 -3.46
N GLU A 86 -10.03 14.43 -2.82
CA GLU A 86 -11.06 15.34 -2.29
C GLU A 86 -11.96 15.87 -3.43
N GLU A 87 -11.38 16.24 -4.58
CA GLU A 87 -12.14 16.72 -5.74
C GLU A 87 -13.00 15.61 -6.35
N ALA A 88 -12.45 14.41 -6.54
CA ALA A 88 -13.19 13.26 -7.04
C ALA A 88 -14.42 12.96 -6.18
N LEU A 89 -14.27 12.98 -4.85
CA LEU A 89 -15.38 12.78 -3.91
C LEU A 89 -16.37 13.95 -3.93
N ALA A 90 -15.89 15.19 -4.00
CA ALA A 90 -16.74 16.38 -3.98
C ALA A 90 -17.59 16.53 -5.25
N THR A 91 -17.06 16.10 -6.38
CA THR A 91 -17.73 16.17 -7.70
C THR A 91 -18.39 14.86 -8.11
N GLU A 92 -18.24 13.80 -7.31
CA GLU A 92 -18.63 12.43 -7.66
C GLU A 92 -18.05 11.97 -9.01
N ASN A 93 -16.85 12.48 -9.36
CA ASN A 93 -16.21 12.19 -10.62
C ASN A 93 -15.30 10.97 -10.51
N CYS A 94 -15.70 9.89 -11.20
CA CYS A 94 -14.96 8.62 -11.25
C CYS A 94 -13.90 8.54 -12.35
N THR A 95 -13.61 9.65 -13.04
CA THR A 95 -12.57 9.72 -14.07
C THR A 95 -11.21 10.10 -13.50
N CYS A 96 -10.18 9.95 -14.32
CA CYS A 96 -8.83 10.39 -14.02
C CYS A 96 -8.74 11.92 -13.95
N LEU A 97 -8.58 12.48 -12.76
CA LEU A 97 -8.44 13.94 -12.57
C LEU A 97 -6.98 14.41 -12.56
N LEU A 98 -6.01 13.55 -12.84
CA LEU A 98 -4.59 13.87 -12.67
C LEU A 98 -4.16 15.09 -13.52
N ASP A 99 -4.71 15.24 -14.72
CA ASP A 99 -4.37 16.33 -15.65
C ASP A 99 -4.94 17.70 -15.22
N ASP A 100 -5.93 17.71 -14.33
CA ASP A 100 -6.53 18.95 -13.78
C ASP A 100 -5.74 19.51 -12.59
N PHE A 101 -4.75 18.75 -12.10
CA PHE A 101 -3.98 19.09 -10.91
C PHE A 101 -2.48 19.22 -11.18
N THR A 102 -1.87 20.20 -10.54
CA THR A 102 -0.48 20.61 -10.72
C THR A 102 0.28 20.59 -9.41
N TRP A 103 1.60 20.47 -9.50
CA TRP A 103 2.47 20.60 -8.33
C TRP A 103 2.37 21.97 -7.65
N HIS A 104 2.02 23.03 -8.39
CA HIS A 104 1.82 24.35 -7.83
C HIS A 104 0.60 24.42 -6.90
N GLN A 105 -0.50 23.73 -7.23
CA GLN A 105 -1.65 23.62 -6.33
C GLN A 105 -1.29 22.89 -5.04
N ALA A 106 -0.45 21.84 -5.11
CA ALA A 106 0.04 21.16 -3.91
C ALA A 106 0.91 22.08 -3.02
N LEU A 107 1.77 22.91 -3.63
CA LEU A 107 2.56 23.93 -2.90
C LEU A 107 1.65 24.97 -2.24
N ALA A 108 0.67 25.50 -2.98
CA ALA A 108 -0.28 26.49 -2.48
C ALA A 108 -1.18 25.95 -1.36
N ALA A 109 -1.45 24.64 -1.36
CA ALA A 109 -2.24 23.98 -0.33
C ALA A 109 -1.47 23.66 0.96
N LEU A 110 -0.13 23.83 0.99
CA LEU A 110 0.70 23.51 2.16
C LEU A 110 0.13 24.04 3.49
N PRO A 111 -0.35 25.29 3.61
CA PRO A 111 -0.84 25.82 4.88
C PRO A 111 -1.99 25.02 5.50
N ARG A 112 -2.79 24.30 4.68
CA ARG A 112 -3.88 23.42 5.17
C ARG A 112 -3.37 22.20 5.94
N PHE A 113 -2.11 21.83 5.70
CA PHE A 113 -1.49 20.59 6.15
C PHE A 113 -0.31 20.85 7.10
N GLN A 114 0.02 22.11 7.35
CA GLN A 114 1.14 22.50 8.17
C GLN A 114 0.86 22.15 9.64
N THR A 115 1.77 21.41 10.25
CA THR A 115 1.76 21.03 11.67
C THR A 115 2.89 21.69 12.47
N SER A 116 3.77 22.44 11.80
CA SER A 116 4.99 23.01 12.36
C SER A 116 5.46 24.21 11.56
N ASP A 117 6.02 25.21 12.24
CA ASP A 117 6.62 26.40 11.62
C ASP A 117 8.04 26.15 11.08
N ASN A 118 8.60 24.96 11.30
CA ASN A 118 9.91 24.61 10.76
C ASN A 118 9.83 24.41 9.23
N PRO A 119 10.48 25.26 8.41
CA PRO A 119 10.38 25.19 6.96
C PRO A 119 10.94 23.88 6.37
N ARG A 120 11.80 23.16 7.10
CA ARG A 120 12.33 21.85 6.67
C ARG A 120 11.45 20.67 7.08
N LEU A 121 10.56 20.87 8.07
CA LEU A 121 9.66 19.85 8.61
C LEU A 121 8.25 20.45 8.85
N PRO A 122 7.59 20.99 7.81
CA PRO A 122 6.34 21.74 7.99
C PRO A 122 5.13 20.84 8.29
N PHE A 123 5.16 19.56 7.89
CA PHE A 123 4.06 18.61 8.03
C PHE A 123 4.60 17.22 8.39
N LYS A 124 3.76 16.31 8.87
CA LYS A 124 4.14 14.89 9.04
C LYS A 124 3.82 14.11 7.77
N VAL A 125 4.85 13.77 7.00
CA VAL A 125 4.69 13.07 5.69
C VAL A 125 3.88 11.78 5.81
N LEU A 126 4.12 10.95 6.83
CA LEU A 126 3.39 9.69 7.01
C LEU A 126 1.89 9.91 7.26
N ASP A 127 1.52 10.93 8.02
CA ASP A 127 0.12 11.27 8.29
C ASP A 127 -0.57 11.74 7.00
N LEU A 128 0.15 12.47 6.13
CA LEU A 128 -0.37 12.86 4.81
C LEU A 128 -0.60 11.66 3.90
N TYR A 129 0.32 10.69 3.89
CA TYR A 129 0.15 9.47 3.13
C TYR A 129 -1.04 8.65 3.64
N ALA A 130 -1.17 8.48 4.95
CA ALA A 130 -2.32 7.81 5.55
C ALA A 130 -3.65 8.50 5.20
N LYS A 131 -3.69 9.84 5.20
CA LYS A 131 -4.87 10.60 4.77
C LYS A 131 -5.16 10.39 3.27
N ALA A 132 -4.13 10.46 2.41
CA ALA A 132 -4.27 10.23 0.98
C ALA A 132 -4.85 8.83 0.68
N ASP A 133 -4.27 7.80 1.31
CA ASP A 133 -4.68 6.41 1.12
C ASP A 133 -6.14 6.19 1.58
N ALA A 134 -6.54 6.81 2.69
CA ALA A 134 -7.92 6.74 3.18
C ALA A 134 -8.93 7.44 2.25
N LEU A 135 -8.56 8.55 1.62
CA LEU A 135 -9.41 9.24 0.65
C LEU A 135 -9.48 8.46 -0.68
N GLU A 136 -8.36 7.94 -1.16
CA GLU A 136 -8.32 7.10 -2.37
C GLU A 136 -9.14 5.82 -2.19
N ALA A 137 -9.12 5.22 -0.99
CA ALA A 137 -10.00 4.10 -0.66
C ALA A 137 -11.49 4.48 -0.76
N GLN A 138 -11.87 5.65 -0.24
CA GLN A 138 -13.25 6.16 -0.38
C GLN A 138 -13.61 6.43 -1.84
N VAL A 139 -12.68 6.96 -2.64
CA VAL A 139 -12.89 7.12 -4.09
C VAL A 139 -13.14 5.78 -4.74
N MET A 140 -12.37 4.72 -4.42
CA MET A 140 -12.59 3.38 -4.98
C MET A 140 -13.92 2.75 -4.54
N GLU A 141 -14.39 3.04 -3.33
CA GLU A 141 -15.71 2.58 -2.85
C GLU A 141 -16.85 3.29 -3.58
N ALA A 142 -16.73 4.59 -3.82
CA ALA A 142 -17.72 5.39 -4.56
C ALA A 142 -17.68 5.11 -6.07
N CYS A 143 -16.50 4.80 -6.60
CA CYS A 143 -16.21 4.58 -8.01
C CYS A 143 -15.57 3.20 -8.19
N PRO A 144 -16.34 2.10 -8.03
CA PRO A 144 -15.79 0.77 -8.16
C PRO A 144 -15.26 0.56 -9.58
N PRO A 145 -14.08 -0.07 -9.75
CA PRO A 145 -13.57 -0.39 -11.07
C PRO A 145 -14.61 -1.23 -11.81
N ILE A 146 -14.90 -0.87 -13.07
CA ILE A 146 -15.81 -1.64 -13.91
C ILE A 146 -15.26 -3.07 -13.97
N GLN A 147 -15.94 -4.02 -13.32
CA GLN A 147 -15.60 -5.42 -13.47
C GLN A 147 -15.97 -5.81 -14.89
N GLY A 148 -14.97 -5.87 -15.78
CA GLY A 148 -15.13 -6.35 -17.15
C GLY A 148 -15.61 -7.80 -17.14
N GLY A 149 -16.92 -8.00 -17.23
CA GLY A 149 -17.54 -9.27 -17.54
C GLY A 149 -17.69 -9.42 -19.05
N GLY A 150 -16.91 -10.33 -19.64
CA GLY A 150 -17.00 -10.75 -21.04
C GLY A 150 -16.20 -12.01 -21.27
#